data_AF-A0ABD0KTR6-F1
#
_entry.id   AF-A0ABD0KTR6-F1
#
_cell.length_a   1.000
_cell.length_b   1.000
_cell.length_c   1.000
_cell.angle_alpha   90.00
_cell.angle_beta   90.00
_cell.angle_gamma   90.00
#
_symmetry.space_group_name_H-M   'P 1'
#
loop_
_entity.id
_entity.type
_entity.pdbx_description
1 polymer ?
#
loop_
_entity_poly.entity_id
_entity_poly.type
_entity_poly.pdbx_seq_one_letter_code
_entity_poly.pdbx_strand_id
1 'polypeptide(L)'
;MQVKGALGTAISTARSCCFSVNLLLGIHKVSSNTFSTSSVHDARFYKTAEEAVQDIPAGSKLLVGGFGLCGIPENLIGALLESKVNGLTVVSNNAGVDNFGLGLLLKQKQIKRMISSYVGENAEFERQYLSGELEVELTPQGTLAERIRAGGAGIPAFFTPTGFGTLIHEGGAPIKYNSEGGIEIGSKAKEVSF
;
A
#
# COMPACT_ATOMS: atom_id res chain seq x y z
N MET A 1 -23.31 -31.97 -36.07
CA MET A 1 -24.24 -32.59 -35.09
C MET A 1 -23.83 -32.09 -33.71
N GLN A 2 -24.72 -31.36 -33.03
CA GLN A 2 -24.52 -30.83 -31.67
C GLN A 2 -24.55 -31.95 -30.63
N VAL A 3 -23.89 -31.73 -29.48
CA VAL A 3 -24.47 -32.01 -28.15
C VAL A 3 -24.05 -30.90 -27.16
N LYS A 4 -25.04 -30.40 -26.40
CA LYS A 4 -25.00 -29.38 -25.34
C LYS A 4 -24.94 -30.03 -23.93
N GLY A 5 -24.61 -29.24 -22.90
CA GLY A 5 -25.06 -29.37 -21.50
C GLY A 5 -23.94 -29.73 -20.49
N ALA A 6 -23.47 -28.83 -19.61
CA ALA A 6 -24.09 -28.20 -18.42
C ALA A 6 -23.95 -29.03 -17.13
N LEU A 7 -23.20 -28.53 -16.13
CA LEU A 7 -23.59 -28.29 -14.72
C LEU A 7 -22.34 -28.09 -13.84
N GLY A 8 -22.37 -27.08 -12.96
CA GLY A 8 -21.32 -26.86 -11.96
C GLY A 8 -21.46 -25.53 -11.22
N THR A 9 -22.65 -25.25 -10.69
CA THR A 9 -22.98 -24.06 -9.89
C THR A 9 -22.62 -24.30 -8.41
N ALA A 10 -21.79 -23.47 -7.81
CA ALA A 10 -21.62 -23.33 -6.36
C ALA A 10 -21.44 -21.82 -6.08
N ILE A 11 -22.52 -21.08 -5.79
CA ILE A 11 -23.04 -20.78 -4.44
C ILE A 11 -21.99 -20.12 -3.53
N SER A 12 -22.00 -18.79 -3.49
CA SER A 12 -22.02 -18.02 -2.23
C SER A 12 -22.57 -16.63 -2.52
N THR A 13 -23.89 -16.54 -2.59
CA THR A 13 -24.60 -15.26 -2.52
C THR A 13 -25.02 -15.08 -1.07
N ALA A 14 -24.23 -14.36 -0.28
CA ALA A 14 -24.72 -13.80 0.98
C ALA A 14 -25.59 -12.57 0.66
N ARG A 15 -26.74 -12.81 0.03
CA ARG A 15 -27.84 -11.85 0.02
C ARG A 15 -28.57 -12.04 1.33
N SER A 16 -28.51 -11.04 2.21
CA SER A 16 -29.44 -10.96 3.34
C SER A 16 -30.84 -10.78 2.77
N CYS A 17 -31.54 -11.90 2.60
CA CYS A 17 -32.94 -11.95 2.21
C CYS A 17 -33.74 -11.72 3.50
N CYS A 18 -34.29 -10.53 3.66
CA CYS A 18 -35.19 -10.21 4.77
C CYS A 18 -36.51 -10.95 4.53
N PHE A 19 -36.60 -12.19 5.02
CA PHE A 19 -37.82 -12.97 5.00
C PHE A 19 -38.76 -12.40 6.07
N SER A 20 -39.85 -11.76 5.66
CA SER A 20 -40.87 -11.26 6.58
C SER A 20 -41.73 -12.42 7.08
N VAL A 21 -41.30 -13.06 8.18
CA VAL A 21 -42.16 -13.97 8.95
C VAL A 21 -42.95 -13.12 9.93
N ASN A 22 -44.24 -12.91 9.67
CA ASN A 22 -45.16 -12.38 10.67
C ASN A 22 -45.42 -13.47 11.71
N LEU A 23 -44.62 -13.49 12.78
CA LEU A 23 -44.98 -14.16 14.01
C LEU A 23 -45.10 -13.11 15.12
N LEU A 24 -46.34 -12.99 15.59
CA LEU A 24 -46.76 -12.15 16.71
C LEU A 24 -46.03 -12.60 17.98
N LEU A 25 -45.19 -11.75 18.58
CA LEU A 25 -44.91 -11.58 20.03
C LEU A 25 -43.49 -11.01 20.28
N GLY A 26 -43.43 -9.89 21.02
CA GLY A 26 -42.32 -9.60 21.95
C GLY A 26 -41.04 -8.94 21.40
N ILE A 27 -41.03 -7.60 21.42
CA ILE A 27 -39.91 -6.68 21.76
C ILE A 27 -38.48 -7.27 21.69
N HIS A 28 -37.70 -6.86 20.69
CA HIS A 28 -36.31 -6.36 20.83
C HIS A 28 -35.91 -5.65 19.53
N LYS A 29 -35.92 -4.31 19.56
CA LYS A 29 -35.46 -3.47 18.45
C LYS A 29 -33.94 -3.49 18.44
N VAL A 30 -33.32 -4.40 17.70
CA VAL A 30 -31.88 -4.33 17.42
C VAL A 30 -31.69 -3.18 16.42
N SER A 31 -31.22 -2.04 16.91
CA SER A 31 -30.80 -0.92 16.07
C SER A 31 -29.56 -1.34 15.28
N SER A 32 -29.72 -1.63 14.00
CA SER A 32 -28.59 -1.80 13.08
C SER A 32 -28.01 -0.41 12.78
N ASN A 33 -27.13 0.09 13.65
CA ASN A 33 -26.39 1.31 13.37
C ASN A 33 -25.24 0.96 12.40
N THR A 34 -25.51 1.11 11.10
CA THR A 34 -24.48 1.03 10.07
C THR A 34 -23.67 2.32 10.10
N PHE A 35 -22.64 2.38 10.95
CA PHE A 35 -21.65 3.46 10.96
C PHE A 35 -20.65 3.26 9.80
N SER A 36 -21.08 3.48 8.57
CA SER A 36 -20.16 3.68 7.45
C SER A 36 -20.43 5.07 6.87
N THR A 37 -19.50 5.99 7.10
CA THR A 37 -19.53 7.35 6.55
C THR A 37 -18.91 7.43 5.15
N SER A 38 -18.48 6.30 4.58
CA SER A 38 -17.93 6.27 3.23
C SER A 38 -19.04 6.53 2.23
N SER A 39 -18.93 7.65 1.49
CA SER A 39 -19.73 7.89 0.29
C SER A 39 -19.68 6.66 -0.61
N VAL A 40 -20.81 6.20 -1.14
CA VAL A 40 -20.86 5.14 -2.16
C VAL A 40 -19.99 5.59 -3.33
N HIS A 41 -18.78 5.04 -3.42
CA HIS A 41 -17.91 5.29 -4.56
C HIS A 41 -18.45 4.50 -5.76
N ASP A 42 -18.52 5.15 -6.91
CA ASP A 42 -18.83 4.53 -8.18
C ASP A 42 -17.73 3.51 -8.50
N ALA A 43 -18.01 2.23 -8.28
CA ALA A 43 -17.03 1.16 -8.44
C ALA A 43 -16.77 0.94 -9.93
N ARG A 44 -15.52 1.12 -10.35
CA ARG A 44 -15.09 0.86 -11.72
C ARG A 44 -14.53 -0.55 -11.85
N PHE A 45 -15.01 -1.27 -12.85
CA PHE A 45 -14.53 -2.61 -13.18
C PHE A 45 -13.71 -2.57 -14.46
N TYR A 46 -12.49 -3.09 -14.40
CA TYR A 46 -11.59 -3.21 -15.54
C TYR A 46 -11.55 -4.67 -16.01
N LYS A 47 -11.34 -4.90 -17.31
CA LYS A 47 -11.26 -6.27 -17.84
C LYS A 47 -9.90 -6.90 -17.57
N THR A 48 -8.84 -6.09 -17.52
CA THR A 48 -7.47 -6.55 -17.28
C THR A 48 -6.74 -5.60 -16.32
N ALA A 49 -5.63 -6.06 -15.76
CA ALA A 49 -4.83 -5.26 -14.83
C ALA A 49 -4.08 -4.13 -15.55
N GLU A 50 -3.70 -4.32 -16.81
CA GLU A 50 -3.03 -3.33 -17.66
C GLU A 50 -3.92 -2.11 -17.90
N GLU A 51 -5.21 -2.35 -18.16
CA GLU A 51 -6.20 -1.27 -18.33
C GLU A 51 -6.33 -0.43 -17.05
N ALA A 52 -6.19 -1.05 -15.87
CA ALA A 52 -6.31 -0.38 -14.58
C ALA A 52 -5.09 0.48 -14.20
N VAL A 53 -3.93 0.27 -14.83
CA VAL A 53 -2.67 0.98 -14.52
C VAL A 53 -2.18 1.88 -15.66
N GLN A 54 -2.87 1.88 -16.80
CA GLN A 54 -2.43 2.54 -18.04
C GLN A 54 -2.20 4.06 -17.92
N ASP A 55 -2.87 4.70 -16.97
CA ASP A 55 -2.84 6.15 -16.75
C ASP A 55 -1.85 6.57 -15.67
N ILE A 56 -1.00 5.66 -15.17
CA ILE A 56 0.04 5.96 -14.18
C ILE A 56 1.29 6.47 -14.91
N PRO A 57 1.62 7.78 -14.83
CA PRO A 57 2.82 8.31 -15.49
C PRO A 57 4.10 7.97 -14.72
N ALA A 58 5.24 8.11 -15.42
CA ALA A 58 6.56 8.09 -14.77
C ALA A 58 6.66 9.15 -13.66
N GLY A 59 7.38 8.84 -12.58
CA GLY A 59 7.50 9.74 -11.44
C GLY A 59 6.32 9.71 -10.45
N SER A 60 5.30 8.88 -10.69
CA SER A 60 4.11 8.79 -9.82
C SER A 60 4.43 8.34 -8.39
N LYS A 61 3.62 8.79 -7.45
CA LYS A 61 3.63 8.32 -6.06
C LYS A 61 2.51 7.30 -5.85
N LEU A 62 2.87 6.08 -5.48
CA LEU A 62 1.93 4.96 -5.31
C LEU A 62 1.87 4.53 -3.85
N LEU A 63 0.67 4.30 -3.34
CA LEU A 63 0.43 3.64 -2.06
C LEU A 63 0.08 2.19 -2.36
N VAL A 64 0.90 1.26 -1.86
CA VAL A 64 0.76 -0.17 -2.16
C VAL A 64 0.49 -0.91 -0.87
N GLY A 65 -0.63 -1.63 -0.83
CA GLY A 65 -1.02 -2.44 0.31
C GLY A 65 -0.18 -3.71 0.45
N GLY A 66 -0.19 -4.28 1.66
CA GLY A 66 0.39 -5.57 1.98
C GLY A 66 1.29 -5.57 3.22
N PHE A 67 1.43 -6.74 3.83
CA PHE A 67 2.33 -7.00 4.96
C PHE A 67 3.13 -8.29 4.70
N GLY A 68 4.44 -8.15 4.51
CA GLY A 68 5.25 -9.13 3.78
C GLY A 68 4.62 -9.42 2.42
N LEU A 69 4.24 -10.68 2.19
CA LEU A 69 3.57 -11.14 0.98
C LEU A 69 2.05 -11.24 1.12
N CYS A 70 1.50 -10.93 2.29
CA CYS A 70 0.06 -11.03 2.55
C CYS A 70 -0.66 -9.76 2.09
N GLY A 71 -1.72 -9.91 1.29
CA GLY A 71 -2.57 -8.80 0.85
C GLY A 71 -1.93 -7.85 -0.14
N ILE A 72 -0.91 -8.30 -0.88
CA ILE A 72 -0.27 -7.50 -1.94
C ILE A 72 -1.11 -7.53 -3.23
N PRO A 73 -1.16 -6.43 -4.02
CA PRO A 73 -1.90 -6.38 -5.28
C PRO A 73 -1.07 -6.99 -6.43
N GLU A 74 -0.82 -8.30 -6.38
CA GLU A 74 0.10 -9.02 -7.29
C GLU A 74 -0.16 -8.78 -8.79
N ASN A 75 -1.42 -8.83 -9.24
CA ASN A 75 -1.77 -8.61 -10.64
C ASN A 75 -1.48 -7.17 -11.11
N LEU A 76 -1.73 -6.18 -10.25
CA LEU A 76 -1.44 -4.77 -10.57
C LEU A 76 0.07 -4.49 -10.58
N ILE A 77 0.82 -5.14 -9.69
CA ILE A 77 2.29 -5.08 -9.69
C ILE A 77 2.84 -5.68 -10.99
N GLY A 78 2.31 -6.82 -11.43
CA GLY A 78 2.66 -7.44 -12.72
C GLY A 78 2.36 -6.52 -13.91
N ALA A 79 1.19 -5.90 -13.94
CA ALA A 79 0.85 -4.94 -15.00
C ALA A 79 1.76 -3.69 -15.00
N LEU A 80 2.12 -3.17 -13.81
CA LEU A 80 3.09 -2.07 -13.69
C LEU A 80 4.49 -2.46 -14.16
N LEU A 81 4.92 -3.68 -13.90
CA LEU A 81 6.19 -4.22 -14.39
C LEU A 81 6.23 -4.21 -15.92
N GLU A 82 5.18 -4.71 -16.57
CA GLU A 82 5.08 -4.75 -18.04
C GLU A 82 4.96 -3.35 -18.67
N SER A 83 4.33 -2.40 -17.98
CA SER A 83 4.23 -1.00 -18.44
C SER A 83 5.58 -0.28 -18.55
N LYS A 84 6.61 -0.79 -17.85
CA LYS A 84 7.97 -0.20 -17.76
C LYS A 84 8.00 1.24 -17.25
N VAL A 85 6.95 1.69 -16.57
CA VAL A 85 6.93 3.00 -15.91
C VAL A 85 8.05 3.09 -14.87
N ASN A 86 8.77 4.20 -14.84
CA ASN A 86 9.95 4.37 -13.99
C ASN A 86 9.86 5.63 -13.12
N GLY A 87 10.84 5.79 -12.24
CA GLY A 87 10.92 6.95 -11.35
C GLY A 87 9.90 6.93 -10.22
N LEU A 88 9.27 5.78 -9.93
CA LEU A 88 8.18 5.70 -8.96
C LEU A 88 8.63 6.03 -7.54
N THR A 89 7.79 6.74 -6.79
CA THR A 89 7.88 6.79 -5.33
C THR A 89 6.85 5.86 -4.74
N VAL A 90 7.26 4.80 -4.09
CA VAL A 90 6.35 3.79 -3.54
C VAL A 90 6.29 3.91 -2.02
N VAL A 91 5.06 3.92 -1.49
CA VAL A 91 4.76 3.92 -0.06
C VAL A 91 4.15 2.56 0.27
N SER A 92 4.87 1.76 1.04
CA SER A 92 4.44 0.42 1.45
C SER A 92 5.16 0.03 2.72
N ASN A 93 4.54 -0.80 3.57
CA ASN A 93 5.19 -1.28 4.79
C ASN A 93 6.55 -1.93 4.50
N ASN A 94 6.62 -2.74 3.44
CA ASN A 94 7.81 -3.47 2.99
C ASN A 94 7.80 -3.55 1.45
N ALA A 95 8.88 -4.08 0.86
CA ALA A 95 9.00 -4.24 -0.59
C ALA A 95 8.73 -5.68 -1.09
N GLY A 96 8.18 -6.57 -0.25
CA GLY A 96 8.16 -7.99 -0.55
C GLY A 96 9.58 -8.58 -0.64
N VAL A 97 9.74 -9.66 -1.41
CA VAL A 97 11.01 -10.38 -1.57
C VAL A 97 11.53 -10.22 -3.01
N ASP A 98 12.79 -10.57 -3.25
CA ASP A 98 13.47 -10.37 -4.54
C ASP A 98 12.66 -10.83 -5.77
N ASN A 99 11.89 -11.91 -5.67
CA ASN A 99 11.16 -12.50 -6.79
C ASN A 99 9.64 -12.33 -6.71
N PHE A 100 9.12 -11.54 -5.77
CA PHE A 100 7.67 -11.42 -5.57
C PHE A 100 7.25 -10.08 -4.95
N GLY A 101 6.11 -9.54 -5.39
CA GLY A 101 5.65 -8.22 -4.98
C GLY A 101 6.52 -7.10 -5.53
N LEU A 102 6.74 -6.05 -4.73
CA LEU A 102 7.47 -4.85 -5.17
C LEU A 102 8.95 -5.10 -5.51
N GLY A 103 9.53 -6.21 -5.03
CA GLY A 103 10.87 -6.66 -5.40
C GLY A 103 11.06 -6.82 -6.92
N LEU A 104 9.99 -7.16 -7.64
CA LEU A 104 10.00 -7.24 -9.11
C LEU A 104 10.30 -5.87 -9.75
N LEU A 105 9.67 -4.81 -9.23
CA LEU A 105 9.86 -3.44 -9.72
C LEU A 105 11.22 -2.87 -9.32
N LEU A 106 11.73 -3.24 -8.13
CA LEU A 106 13.09 -2.89 -7.71
C LEU A 106 14.14 -3.48 -8.64
N LYS A 107 14.02 -4.76 -9.01
CA LYS A 107 14.94 -5.42 -9.95
C LYS A 107 15.00 -4.72 -11.31
N GLN A 108 13.87 -4.22 -11.80
CA GLN A 108 13.82 -3.44 -13.05
C GLN A 108 14.15 -1.96 -12.88
N LYS A 109 14.57 -1.53 -11.69
CA LYS A 109 14.90 -0.13 -11.38
C LYS A 109 13.77 0.85 -11.69
N GLN A 110 12.53 0.39 -11.58
CA GLN A 110 11.34 1.21 -11.81
C GLN A 110 11.02 2.13 -10.61
N ILE A 111 11.53 1.79 -9.43
CA ILE A 111 11.32 2.54 -8.19
C ILE A 111 12.54 3.43 -7.93
N LYS A 112 12.30 4.74 -7.80
CA LYS A 112 13.30 5.73 -7.40
C LYS A 112 13.38 5.89 -5.89
N ARG A 113 12.23 5.86 -5.21
CA ARG A 113 12.12 6.08 -3.77
C ARG A 113 11.16 5.10 -3.11
N MET A 114 11.57 4.52 -1.99
CA MET A 114 10.74 3.76 -1.08
C MET A 114 10.50 4.54 0.21
N ILE A 115 9.24 4.62 0.66
CA ILE A 115 8.85 5.07 1.99
C ILE A 115 8.27 3.85 2.70
N SER A 116 9.02 3.30 3.66
CA SER A 116 8.72 1.98 4.24
C SER A 116 9.02 1.92 5.72
N SER A 117 8.42 0.96 6.42
CA SER A 117 8.71 0.71 7.84
C SER A 117 9.79 -0.33 8.05
N TYR A 118 9.99 -1.19 7.05
CA TYR A 118 10.94 -2.29 7.12
C TYR A 118 11.44 -2.65 5.72
N VAL A 119 12.73 -2.95 5.61
CA VAL A 119 13.38 -3.36 4.36
C VAL A 119 13.31 -4.86 4.12
N GLY A 120 13.45 -5.66 5.19
CA GLY A 120 14.08 -6.98 5.17
C GLY A 120 13.50 -8.07 4.24
N GLU A 121 14.33 -9.11 4.08
CA GLU A 121 14.20 -10.24 3.13
C GLU A 121 14.28 -9.86 1.63
N ASN A 122 14.91 -8.73 1.31
CA ASN A 122 15.15 -8.30 -0.07
C ASN A 122 16.60 -7.80 -0.24
N ALA A 123 17.49 -8.67 -0.74
CA ALA A 123 18.90 -8.36 -0.87
C ALA A 123 19.16 -7.29 -1.95
N GLU A 124 18.32 -7.25 -2.98
CA GLU A 124 18.43 -6.25 -4.04
C GLU A 124 18.04 -4.86 -3.53
N PHE A 125 17.03 -4.76 -2.66
CA PHE A 125 16.68 -3.53 -1.96
C PHE A 125 17.88 -3.01 -1.16
N GLU A 126 18.45 -3.85 -0.29
CA GLU A 126 19.57 -3.47 0.56
C GLU A 126 20.77 -3.03 -0.29
N ARG A 127 21.10 -3.79 -1.34
CA ARG A 127 22.17 -3.46 -2.29
C ARG A 127 21.95 -2.10 -2.94
N GLN A 128 20.76 -1.84 -3.50
CA GLN A 128 20.45 -0.58 -4.17
C GLN A 128 20.44 0.62 -3.21
N TYR A 129 19.99 0.42 -1.97
CA TYR A 129 20.03 1.45 -0.96
C TYR A 129 21.47 1.82 -0.60
N LEU A 130 22.30 0.83 -0.27
CA LEU A 130 23.70 1.04 0.12
C LEU A 130 24.57 1.54 -1.04
N SER A 131 24.24 1.22 -2.30
CA SER A 131 24.94 1.75 -3.48
C SER A 131 24.52 3.17 -3.87
N GLY A 132 23.46 3.72 -3.26
CA GLY A 132 22.92 5.03 -3.61
C GLY A 132 21.99 5.05 -4.84
N GLU A 133 21.64 3.87 -5.37
CA GLU A 133 20.69 3.74 -6.49
C GLU A 133 19.24 4.00 -6.07
N LEU A 134 18.89 3.68 -4.82
CA LEU A 134 17.53 3.78 -4.27
C LEU A 134 17.47 4.76 -3.10
N GLU A 135 16.49 5.66 -3.13
CA GLU A 135 16.17 6.52 -1.98
C GLU A 135 15.24 5.76 -1.01
N VAL A 136 15.56 5.72 0.29
CA VAL A 136 14.79 5.00 1.31
C VAL A 136 14.48 5.90 2.51
N GLU A 137 13.20 6.20 2.73
CA GLU A 137 12.72 6.88 3.93
C GLU A 137 12.12 5.85 4.88
N LEU A 138 12.88 5.49 5.92
CA LEU A 138 12.38 4.62 6.97
C LEU A 138 11.42 5.39 7.89
N THR A 139 10.18 4.91 8.00
CA THR A 139 9.12 5.50 8.82
C THR A 139 8.55 4.43 9.75
N PRO A 140 8.48 4.65 11.08
CA PRO A 140 7.87 3.69 11.99
C PRO A 140 6.49 3.22 11.51
N GLN A 141 6.20 1.91 11.60
CA GLN A 141 5.02 1.31 10.97
C GLN A 141 3.70 2.00 11.37
N GLY A 142 3.50 2.26 12.66
CA GLY A 142 2.31 2.97 13.14
C GLY A 142 2.22 4.40 12.59
N THR A 143 3.34 5.10 12.52
CA THR A 143 3.43 6.45 11.92
C THR A 143 3.14 6.42 10.42
N LEU A 144 3.62 5.40 9.69
CA LEU A 144 3.34 5.24 8.26
C LEU A 144 1.85 5.02 8.01
N ALA A 145 1.23 4.11 8.77
CA ALA A 145 -0.20 3.85 8.69
C ALA A 145 -1.04 5.10 9.01
N GLU A 146 -0.68 5.82 10.08
CA GLU A 146 -1.40 7.04 10.48
C GLU A 146 -1.19 8.18 9.49
N ARG A 147 -0.01 8.32 8.86
CA ARG A 147 0.21 9.28 7.74
C ARG A 147 -0.74 9.01 6.57
N ILE A 148 -0.90 7.74 6.20
CA ILE A 148 -1.82 7.35 5.12
C ILE A 148 -3.27 7.64 5.52
N ARG A 149 -3.67 7.24 6.74
CA ARG A 149 -5.02 7.49 7.28
C ARG A 149 -5.34 8.99 7.36
N ALA A 150 -4.43 9.78 7.91
CA ALA A 150 -4.54 11.23 8.03
C ALA A 150 -4.68 11.90 6.65
N GLY A 151 -3.84 11.50 5.68
CA GLY A 151 -3.92 11.99 4.31
C GLY A 151 -5.28 11.71 3.66
N GLY A 152 -5.81 10.49 3.80
CA GLY A 152 -7.14 10.13 3.30
C GLY A 152 -8.30 10.87 4.02
N ALA A 153 -8.08 11.28 5.26
CA ALA A 153 -9.04 12.06 6.06
C ALA A 153 -8.89 13.59 5.90
N GLY A 154 -7.95 14.06 5.08
CA GLY A 154 -7.69 15.50 4.91
C GLY A 154 -6.97 16.16 6.09
N ILE A 155 -6.30 15.38 6.94
CA ILE A 155 -5.50 15.87 8.07
C ILE A 155 -4.04 16.04 7.60
N PRO A 156 -3.52 17.28 7.54
CA PRO A 156 -2.20 17.54 6.94
C PRO A 156 -1.03 17.09 7.81
N ALA A 157 -1.20 17.02 9.13
CA ALA A 157 -0.18 16.60 10.08
C ALA A 157 -0.82 16.12 11.40
N PHE A 158 -0.07 15.31 12.15
CA PHE A 158 -0.44 14.85 13.49
C PHE A 158 0.84 14.69 14.34
N PHE A 159 0.68 14.75 15.67
CA PHE A 159 1.75 14.45 16.61
C PHE A 159 1.67 13.00 17.10
N THR A 160 2.82 12.37 17.32
CA THR A 160 2.93 11.04 17.92
C THR A 160 4.20 10.97 18.78
N PRO A 161 4.19 10.26 19.92
CA PRO A 161 5.40 10.02 20.70
C PRO A 161 6.37 9.05 20.02
N THR A 162 5.93 8.35 18.96
CA THR A 162 6.75 7.35 18.26
C THR A 162 8.00 7.98 17.63
N GLY A 163 9.17 7.50 18.06
CA GLY A 163 10.47 7.94 17.52
C GLY A 163 11.05 9.18 18.18
N PHE A 164 10.42 9.74 19.21
CA PHE A 164 10.98 10.85 19.98
C PHE A 164 12.36 10.49 20.57
N GLY A 165 13.32 11.41 20.45
CA GLY A 165 14.71 11.20 20.89
C GLY A 165 15.51 10.17 20.07
N THR A 166 15.05 9.83 18.85
CA THR A 166 15.76 8.94 17.93
C THR A 166 16.13 9.66 16.63
N LEU A 167 16.92 9.04 15.76
CA LEU A 167 17.22 9.56 14.41
C LEU A 167 15.98 9.88 13.56
N ILE A 168 14.83 9.24 13.84
CA ILE A 168 13.56 9.56 13.17
C ILE A 168 13.07 10.97 13.54
N HIS A 169 13.28 11.37 14.80
CA HIS A 169 12.89 12.68 15.33
C HIS A 169 13.97 13.73 15.11
N GLU A 170 15.22 13.42 15.45
CA GLU A 170 16.34 14.37 15.41
C GLU A 170 16.78 14.70 13.98
N GLY A 171 16.45 13.85 13.01
CA GLY A 171 16.93 13.96 11.64
C GLY A 171 18.32 13.36 11.45
N GLY A 172 18.88 13.53 10.26
CA GLY A 172 20.21 13.02 9.91
C GLY A 172 20.25 11.54 9.51
N ALA A 173 19.12 10.82 9.55
CA ALA A 173 19.06 9.47 9.03
C ALA A 173 19.31 9.46 7.51
N PRO A 174 20.16 8.57 6.97
CA PRO A 174 20.41 8.51 5.54
C PRO A 174 19.12 8.13 4.81
N ILE A 175 18.71 8.98 3.86
CA ILE A 175 17.67 8.69 2.87
C ILE A 175 18.31 8.18 1.58
N LYS A 176 19.49 8.70 1.22
CA LYS A 176 20.24 8.27 0.05
C LYS A 176 21.73 8.37 0.33
N TYR A 177 22.47 7.34 -0.07
CA TYR A 177 23.93 7.36 -0.07
C TYR A 177 24.47 7.84 -1.42
N ASN A 178 25.68 8.37 -1.42
CA ASN A 178 26.46 8.61 -2.63
C ASN A 178 27.27 7.34 -2.99
N SER A 179 27.96 7.36 -4.14
CA SER A 179 28.79 6.24 -4.60
C SER A 179 30.01 5.93 -3.71
N GLU A 180 30.36 6.84 -2.80
CA GLU A 180 31.49 6.72 -1.87
C GLU A 180 31.05 6.24 -0.48
N GLY A 181 29.75 5.97 -0.28
CA GLY A 181 29.16 5.54 1.00
C GLY A 181 28.84 6.69 1.98
N GLY A 182 29.05 7.95 1.58
CA GLY A 182 28.61 9.12 2.32
C GLY A 182 27.11 9.39 2.17
N ILE A 183 26.53 10.16 3.08
CA ILE A 183 25.11 10.53 3.04
C ILE A 183 24.90 11.65 2.00
N GLU A 184 24.20 11.35 0.91
CA GLU A 184 23.81 12.34 -0.11
C GLU A 184 22.55 13.11 0.32
N ILE A 185 21.57 12.39 0.86
CA ILE A 185 20.30 12.97 1.34
C ILE A 185 20.07 12.47 2.76
N GLY A 186 19.98 13.38 3.72
CA GLY A 186 19.63 13.09 5.11
C GLY A 186 18.18 13.45 5.45
N SER A 187 17.59 12.78 6.43
CA SER A 187 16.27 13.11 6.96
C SER A 187 16.29 14.45 7.71
N LYS A 188 15.17 15.16 7.67
CA LYS A 188 14.98 16.40 8.44
C LYS A 188 14.48 16.08 9.84
N ALA A 189 14.87 16.91 10.81
CA ALA A 189 14.29 16.90 12.15
C ALA A 189 12.78 17.12 12.09
N LYS A 190 12.05 16.51 13.02
CA LYS A 190 10.59 16.64 13.16
C LYS A 190 10.26 17.75 14.16
N GLU A 191 9.10 18.38 13.96
CA GLU A 191 8.60 19.42 14.86
C GLU A 191 8.20 18.82 16.22
N VAL A 192 8.46 19.58 17.28
CA VAL A 192 8.07 19.26 18.65
C VAL A 192 6.89 20.14 19.07
N SER A 193 5.87 19.53 19.67
CA SER A 193 4.82 20.30 20.36
C SER A 193 5.36 20.73 21.71
N PHE A 194 5.39 22.03 21.97
CA PHE A 194 5.72 22.63 23.27
C PHE A 194 4.54 22.55 24.25
#